data_AF-A0A291BUY6-F1
#
_entry.id   AF-A0A291BUY6-F1
#
_cell.length_a   1.000
_cell.length_b   1.000
_cell.length_c   1.000
_cell.angle_alpha   90.00
_cell.angle_beta   90.00
_cell.angle_gamma   90.00
#
_symmetry.space_group_name_H-M   'P 1'
#
loop_
_entity.id
_entity.type
_entity.pdbx_description
1 polymer ?
#
loop_
_entity_poly.entity_id
_entity_poly.type
_entity_poly.pdbx_seq_one_letter_code
_entity_poly.pdbx_strand_id
1 'polypeptide(L)'
;MTGLRKLHLQYLQVQALKKSSLNSTRLNEQKKVLRKLFLKPYLLFSNKEVDPKKESLAKYFNHLSVIVNNDRLYKSAKNTVKV
;
A
#
# COMPACT_ATOMS: atom_id res chain seq x y z
N MET A 1 -13.48 1.27 -8.31
CA MET A 1 -13.25 1.11 -6.84
C MET A 1 -11.75 1.01 -6.51
N THR A 2 -10.96 2.05 -6.80
CA THR A 2 -9.49 2.05 -6.59
C THR A 2 -9.09 2.13 -5.11
N GLY A 3 -9.88 2.82 -4.28
CA GLY A 3 -9.64 2.92 -2.83
C GLY A 3 -9.65 1.58 -2.11
N LEU A 4 -10.68 0.75 -2.34
CA LEU A 4 -10.75 -0.60 -1.75
C LEU A 4 -9.59 -1.49 -2.21
N ARG A 5 -9.15 -1.35 -3.47
CA ARG A 5 -7.99 -2.07 -3.99
C ARG A 5 -6.70 -1.67 -3.27
N LYS A 6 -6.49 -0.37 -2.99
CA LYS A 6 -5.32 0.10 -2.22
C LYS A 6 -5.32 -0.47 -0.82
N LEU A 7 -6.46 -0.38 -0.13
CA LEU A 7 -6.60 -0.87 1.23
C LEU A 7 -6.35 -2.38 1.32
N HIS A 8 -6.96 -3.15 0.41
CA HIS A 8 -6.80 -4.59 0.35
C HIS A 8 -5.36 -4.99 0.03
N LEU A 9 -4.72 -4.37 -0.97
CA LEU A 9 -3.34 -4.70 -1.31
C LEU A 9 -2.37 -4.36 -0.17
N GLN A 10 -2.56 -3.20 0.46
CA GLN A 10 -1.75 -2.78 1.61
C GLN A 10 -1.92 -3.73 2.79
N TYR A 11 -3.14 -4.19 3.05
CA TYR A 11 -3.42 -5.19 4.08
C TYR A 11 -2.67 -6.50 3.82
N LEU A 12 -2.74 -7.02 2.58
CA LEU A 12 -2.03 -8.25 2.20
C LEU A 12 -0.52 -8.10 2.40
N GLN A 13 0.06 -6.97 2.00
CA GLN A 13 1.50 -6.70 2.14
C GLN A 13 1.93 -6.72 3.61
N VAL A 14 1.14 -6.14 4.51
CA VAL A 14 1.38 -6.19 5.95
C VAL A 14 1.31 -7.64 6.47
N GLN A 15 0.35 -8.44 6.00
CA GLN A 15 0.23 -9.84 6.44
C GLN A 15 1.38 -10.71 5.97
N ALA A 16 1.83 -10.56 4.72
CA ALA A 16 3.00 -11.27 4.21
C ALA A 16 4.28 -10.91 5.00
N LEU A 17 4.47 -9.62 5.29
CA LEU A 17 5.60 -9.17 6.10
C LEU A 17 5.53 -9.60 7.57
N LYS A 18 4.34 -9.86 8.13
CA LYS A 18 4.24 -10.45 9.48
C LYS A 18 4.71 -11.89 9.52
N LYS A 19 4.48 -12.65 8.44
CA LYS A 19 4.94 -14.04 8.31
C LYS A 19 6.44 -14.13 8.10
N SER A 20 7.01 -13.19 7.33
CA SER A 20 8.43 -13.09 7.08
C SER A 20 9.10 -12.26 8.18
N SER A 21 9.60 -12.91 9.23
CA SER A 21 10.22 -12.30 10.42
C SER A 21 11.48 -11.45 10.16
N LEU A 22 11.86 -11.24 8.90
CA LEU A 22 13.14 -10.72 8.46
C LEU A 22 13.24 -9.18 8.41
N ASN A 23 12.14 -8.43 8.52
CA ASN A 23 12.19 -6.97 8.29
C ASN A 23 11.21 -6.13 9.13
N SER A 24 11.57 -5.89 10.40
CA SER A 24 10.77 -5.17 11.40
C SER A 24 10.50 -3.70 11.02
N THR A 25 11.49 -3.00 10.46
CA THR A 25 11.35 -1.60 10.02
C THR A 25 10.36 -1.47 8.88
N ARG A 26 10.52 -2.27 7.82
CA ARG A 26 9.59 -2.27 6.68
C ARG A 26 8.17 -2.63 7.10
N LEU A 27 8.01 -3.60 8.00
CA LEU A 27 6.70 -3.95 8.56
C LEU A 27 6.05 -2.77 9.29
N ASN A 28 6.81 -2.03 10.10
CA ASN A 28 6.31 -0.87 10.82
C ASN A 28 5.92 0.27 9.87
N GLU A 29 6.70 0.55 8.83
CA GLU A 29 6.34 1.51 7.79
C GLU A 29 5.02 1.12 7.10
N GLN A 30 4.89 -0.14 6.71
CA GLN A 30 3.71 -0.68 6.03
C GLN A 30 2.45 -0.67 6.92
N LYS A 31 2.59 -0.91 8.23
CA LYS A 31 1.50 -0.72 9.21
C LYS A 31 1.09 0.75 9.31
N LYS A 32 2.04 1.68 9.32
CA LYS A 32 1.75 3.13 9.34
C LYS A 32 1.00 3.57 8.07
N VAL A 33 1.40 3.07 6.90
CA VAL A 33 0.70 3.30 5.64
C VAL A 33 -0.74 2.79 5.72
N LEU A 34 -0.96 1.55 6.17
CA LEU A 34 -2.29 0.98 6.32
C LEU A 34 -3.17 1.84 7.24
N ARG A 35 -2.63 2.26 8.40
CA ARG A 35 -3.33 3.15 9.33
C ARG A 35 -3.65 4.50 8.70
N LYS A 36 -2.73 5.11 7.95
CA LYS A 36 -2.97 6.37 7.24
C LYS A 36 -4.06 6.24 6.17
N LEU A 37 -4.07 5.16 5.40
CA LEU A 37 -5.13 4.90 4.42
C LEU A 37 -6.52 4.80 5.08
N PHE A 38 -6.62 4.18 6.26
CA PHE A 38 -7.85 4.14 7.04
C PHE A 38 -8.27 5.52 7.57
N LEU A 39 -7.33 6.28 8.14
CA LEU A 39 -7.62 7.56 8.79
C LEU A 39 -7.81 8.73 7.81
N LYS A 40 -7.28 8.62 6.58
CA LYS A 40 -7.29 9.69 5.58
C LYS A 40 -7.93 9.18 4.29
N PRO A 41 -9.27 9.23 4.18
CA PRO A 41 -10.00 8.73 3.02
C PRO A 41 -9.53 9.32 1.68
N TYR A 42 -9.07 10.57 1.67
CA TYR A 42 -8.55 11.20 0.45
C TYR A 42 -7.35 10.43 -0.15
N LEU A 43 -6.53 9.73 0.64
CA LEU A 43 -5.41 8.92 0.13
C LEU A 43 -5.87 7.63 -0.57
N LEU A 44 -7.05 7.12 -0.20
CA LEU A 44 -7.65 5.96 -0.86
C LEU A 44 -8.11 6.32 -2.28
N PHE A 45 -8.79 7.46 -2.42
CA PHE A 45 -9.46 7.82 -3.68
C PHE A 45 -8.63 8.74 -4.57
N SER A 46 -7.63 9.43 -4.03
CA SER A 46 -6.75 10.29 -4.81
C SER A 46 -5.82 9.47 -5.70
N ASN A 47 -5.72 9.89 -6.96
CA ASN A 47 -4.68 9.44 -7.89
C ASN A 47 -3.51 10.43 -7.98
N LYS A 48 -3.56 11.53 -7.22
CA LYS A 48 -2.47 12.50 -7.17
C LYS A 48 -1.27 11.88 -6.47
N GLU A 49 -0.11 12.13 -7.05
CA GLU A 49 1.16 11.76 -6.45
C GLU A 49 1.34 12.50 -5.11
N VAL A 50 1.79 11.77 -4.11
CA VAL A 50 2.13 12.32 -2.79
C VAL A 50 3.57 12.82 -2.85
N ASP A 51 3.77 14.08 -2.46
CA ASP A 51 5.08 14.72 -2.44
C ASP A 51 6.01 14.07 -1.39
N PRO A 52 7.15 13.47 -1.79
CA PRO A 52 8.08 12.83 -0.88
C PRO A 52 8.77 13.80 0.09
N LYS A 53 8.82 15.10 -0.22
CA LYS A 53 9.36 16.12 0.70
C LYS A 53 8.41 16.40 1.86
N LYS A 54 7.11 16.15 1.69
CA LYS A 54 6.06 16.42 2.68
C LYS A 54 5.58 15.17 3.41
N GLU A 55 5.83 13.99 2.86
CA GLU A 55 5.38 12.71 3.42
C GLU A 55 6.45 11.63 3.23
N SER A 56 7.07 11.19 4.32
CA SER A 56 8.13 10.18 4.29
C SER A 56 7.67 8.81 3.77
N LEU A 57 6.37 8.53 3.80
CA LEU A 57 5.77 7.30 3.27
C LEU A 57 5.24 7.46 1.84
N ALA A 58 5.51 8.59 1.16
CA ALA A 58 5.03 8.88 -0.19
C ALA A 58 5.31 7.74 -1.18
N LYS A 59 6.49 7.13 -1.10
CA LYS A 59 6.89 5.97 -1.92
C LYS A 59 5.82 4.87 -1.94
N TYR A 60 5.20 4.58 -0.79
CA TYR A 60 4.19 3.53 -0.67
C TYR A 60 2.85 3.96 -1.26
N PHE A 61 2.42 5.19 -1.01
CA PHE A 61 1.16 5.72 -1.56
C PHE A 61 1.20 5.83 -3.09
N ASN A 62 2.33 6.29 -3.64
CA ASN A 62 2.50 6.45 -5.08
C ASN A 62 2.55 5.08 -5.76
N HIS A 63 3.33 4.15 -5.21
CA HIS A 63 3.41 2.78 -5.71
C HIS A 63 2.06 2.05 -5.65
N LEU A 64 1.30 2.18 -4.55
CA LEU A 64 -0.06 1.63 -4.46
C LEU A 64 -0.96 2.21 -5.55
N SER A 65 -0.91 3.52 -5.79
CA SER A 65 -1.73 4.19 -6.79
C SER A 65 -1.42 3.69 -8.20
N VAL A 66 -0.15 3.51 -8.54
CA VAL A 66 0.26 2.91 -9.82
C VAL A 66 -0.29 1.49 -9.98
N ILE A 67 -0.11 0.63 -8.96
CA ILE A 67 -0.54 -0.77 -9.05
C ILE A 67 -2.06 -0.90 -9.16
N VAL A 68 -2.82 -0.18 -8.34
CA VAL A 68 -4.28 -0.40 -8.26
C VAL A 68 -5.06 0.16 -9.45
N ASN A 69 -4.45 1.10 -10.17
CA ASN A 69 -5.00 1.71 -11.38
C ASN A 69 -4.81 0.82 -12.61
N ASN A 70 -4.00 -0.24 -12.53
CA ASN A 70 -3.83 -1.21 -13.59
C ASN A 70 -4.28 -2.60 -13.13
N ASP A 71 -5.35 -3.13 -13.73
CA ASP A 71 -5.94 -4.42 -13.35
C ASP A 71 -4.96 -5.59 -13.42
N ARG A 72 -4.07 -5.62 -14.42
CA ARG A 72 -3.06 -6.67 -14.56
C ARG A 72 -2.03 -6.58 -13.44
N LEU A 73 -1.53 -5.37 -13.14
CA LEU A 73 -0.59 -5.15 -12.05
C LEU A 73 -1.20 -5.48 -10.70
N TYR A 74 -2.46 -5.08 -10.46
CA TYR A 74 -3.18 -5.38 -9.22
C TYR A 74 -3.34 -6.89 -9.00
N LYS A 75 -3.75 -7.63 -10.04
CA LYS A 75 -3.87 -9.10 -9.95
C LYS A 75 -2.52 -9.77 -9.72
N SER A 76 -1.48 -9.33 -10.45
CA SER A 76 -0.12 -9.85 -10.29
C SER A 76 0.41 -9.62 -8.87
N ALA A 77 0.35 -8.37 -8.38
CA ALA A 77 0.81 -8.01 -7.04
C ALA A 77 0.09 -8.79 -5.94
N LYS A 78 -1.22 -9.04 -6.07
CA LYS A 78 -1.96 -9.90 -5.12
C LYS A 78 -1.44 -11.34 -5.10
N ASN A 79 -1.09 -11.89 -6.25
CA ASN A 79 -0.58 -13.25 -6.34
C ASN A 79 0.83 -13.36 -5.72
N THR A 80 1.69 -12.36 -5.95
CA THR A 80 3.03 -12.31 -5.35
C THR A 80 3.00 -12.20 -3.83
N VAL A 81 2.01 -11.49 -3.27
CA VAL A 81 1.87 -11.29 -1.82
C VAL A 81 1.15 -12.46 -1.13
N LYS A 82 0.45 -13.32 -1.90
CA LYS A 82 -0.27 -14.49 -1.37
C LYS A 82 0.64 -15.70 -1.08
N VAL A 83 1.93 -15.62 -1.38
CA VAL A 83 2.92 -16.66 -1.07
C VAL A 83 3.11 -16.80 0.44
#